data_AF-A0A3S9MQ50-F1
#
_entry.id   AF-A0A3S9MQ50-F1
#
_cell.length_a   1.000
_cell.length_b   1.000
_cell.length_c   1.000
_cell.angle_alpha   90.00
_cell.angle_beta   90.00
_cell.angle_gamma   90.00
#
_symmetry.space_group_name_H-M   'P 1'
#
loop_
_entity.id
_entity.type
_entity.pdbx_description
1 polymer ?
#
loop_
_entity_poly.entity_id
_entity_poly.type
_entity_poly.pdbx_seq_one_letter_code
_entity_poly.pdbx_strand_id
1 'polypeptide(L)' 'MLHFLTVLVFDNTEILQKCPEILTVFFEILLLSGKNDLLSERVYQNLRLDK' A
#
# COMPACT_ATOMS: atom_id res chain seq x y z
N MET A 1 3.41 7.19 -14.56
CA MET A 1 3.14 7.42 -13.12
C MET A 1 1.63 7.45 -12.84
N LEU A 2 0.85 8.27 -13.54
CA LEU A 2 -0.60 8.38 -13.34
C LEU A 2 -1.32 7.03 -13.46
N HIS A 3 -1.03 6.26 -14.52
CA HIS A 3 -1.69 4.98 -14.81
C HIS A 3 -1.48 3.91 -13.71
N PHE A 4 -0.31 3.92 -13.05
CA PHE A 4 0.00 3.00 -11.97
C PHE A 4 -0.83 3.32 -10.73
N LEU A 5 -0.91 4.60 -10.36
CA LEU A 5 -1.74 5.08 -9.26
C LEU A 5 -3.23 4.77 -9.50
N THR A 6 -3.72 4.95 -10.72
CA THR A 6 -5.14 4.68 -11.03
C THR A 6 -5.49 3.21 -10.83
N VAL A 7 -4.65 2.30 -11.34
CA VAL A 7 -4.85 0.84 -11.18
C VAL A 7 -4.73 0.43 -9.71
N LEU A 8 -3.70 0.92 -9.02
CA LEU A 8 -3.47 0.64 -7.59
C LEU A 8 -4.68 1.06 -6.73
N VAL A 9 -5.22 2.26 -6.98
CA VAL A 9 -6.35 2.80 -6.24
C VAL A 9 -7.62 2.02 -6.56
N PHE A 10 -7.90 1.73 -7.83
CA PHE A 10 -9.08 0.98 -8.22
C PHE A 10 -9.11 -0.43 -7.62
N ASP A 11 -8.01 -1.18 -7.78
CA ASP A 11 -7.92 -2.57 -7.33
C ASP A 11 -7.98 -2.71 -5.80
N ASN A 12 -7.64 -1.66 -5.05
CA ASN A 12 -7.54 -1.69 -3.58
C ASN A 12 -8.47 -0.68 -2.89
N THR A 13 -9.50 -0.18 -3.60
CA THR A 13 -10.35 0.93 -3.14
C THR A 13 -10.93 0.69 -1.74
N GLU A 14 -11.39 -0.52 -1.44
CA GLU A 14 -12.00 -0.86 -0.14
C GLU A 14 -10.99 -0.77 1.03
N ILE A 15 -9.76 -1.22 0.81
CA ILE A 15 -8.69 -1.17 1.81
C ILE A 15 -8.22 0.27 2.01
N LEU A 16 -8.06 1.02 0.91
CA LEU A 16 -7.66 2.43 0.94
C LEU A 16 -8.68 3.33 1.62
N GLN A 17 -9.97 3.01 1.50
CA GLN A 17 -11.03 3.71 2.23
C GLN A 17 -10.99 3.44 3.74
N LYS A 18 -10.58 2.24 4.16
CA LYS A 18 -10.54 1.84 5.58
C LYS A 18 -9.24 2.23 6.27
N CYS A 19 -8.13 2.24 5.54
CA CYS A 19 -6.79 2.54 6.08
C CYS A 19 -5.96 3.29 5.04
N PRO A 20 -6.14 4.62 4.92
CA PRO A 20 -5.37 5.43 3.98
C PRO A 20 -3.87 5.49 4.32
N GLU A 21 -3.47 5.22 5.58
CA GLU A 21 -2.07 5.16 5.98
C GLU A 21 -1.27 4.07 5.24
N ILE A 22 -1.97 3.08 4.66
CA ILE A 22 -1.36 2.01 3.87
C ILE A 22 -0.58 2.53 2.67
N LEU A 23 -1.02 3.63 2.06
CA LEU A 23 -0.30 4.26 0.95
C LEU A 23 1.03 4.83 1.40
N THR A 24 1.06 5.48 2.55
CA THR A 24 2.29 6.07 3.11
C THR A 24 3.34 4.98 3.34
N VAL A 25 2.96 3.90 4.02
CA VAL A 25 3.86 2.77 4.30
C VAL A 25 4.29 2.06 3.01
N PHE A 26 3.36 1.87 2.07
CA PHE A 26 3.68 1.30 0.76
C PHE A 26 4.71 2.15 0.00
N PHE A 27 4.53 3.48 -0.06
CA PHE A 27 5.48 4.35 -0.74
C PHE A 27 6.84 4.39 -0.05
N GLU A 28 6.88 4.35 1.27
CA GLU A 28 8.14 4.22 2.02
C GLU A 28 8.87 2.92 1.66
N ILE A 29 8.16 1.78 1.65
CA ILE A 29 8.74 0.50 1.27
C ILE A 29 9.21 0.51 -0.19
N LEU A 30 8.41 1.08 -1.10
CA LEU A 30 8.74 1.19 -2.51
C LEU A 30 10.01 2.04 -2.72
N LEU A 31 10.13 3.17 -2.02
CA LEU A 31 11.30 4.06 -2.11
C LEU A 31 12.55 3.43 -1.49
N LEU A 32 12.43 2.74 -0.36
CA LEU A 32 13.56 2.16 0.37
C LEU A 32 14.04 0.83 -0.23
N SER A 33 13.14 0.01 -0.77
CA SER A 33 13.44 -1.36 -1.19
C SER A 33 13.22 -1.62 -2.68
N GLY A 34 12.63 -0.68 -3.42
CA GLY A 34 12.26 -0.86 -4.83
C GLY A 34 11.13 -1.87 -5.07
N LYS A 35 10.53 -2.42 -4.01
CA LYS A 35 9.48 -3.43 -4.11
C LYS A 35 8.10 -2.78 -4.22
N ASN A 36 7.40 -3.12 -5.28
CA ASN A 36 6.05 -2.69 -5.56
C ASN A 36 5.05 -3.77 -5.12
N ASP A 37 4.90 -3.93 -3.81
CA ASP A 37 3.98 -4.92 -3.23
C ASP A 37 3.15 -4.29 -2.12
N LEU A 38 1.97 -3.79 -2.51
CA LEU A 38 1.02 -3.08 -1.64
C LEU A 38 0.40 -3.99 -0.57
N LEU A 39 0.27 -5.29 -0.87
CA LEU A 39 -0.33 -6.29 0.02
C LEU A 39 0.73 -7.16 0.68
N SER A 40 2.00 -6.76 0.64
CA SER A 40 3.04 -7.51 1.32
C SER A 40 2.71 -7.57 2.82
N GLU A 41 2.97 -8.72 3.43
CA GLU A 41 2.83 -8.94 4.86
C GLU A 41 3.51 -7.83 5.68
N ARG A 42 4.59 -7.25 5.14
CA ARG A 42 5.35 -6.16 5.74
C ARG A 42 4.57 -4.84 5.83
N VAL A 43 3.68 -4.56 4.87
CA VAL A 43 2.79 -3.39 4.89
C VAL A 43 1.74 -3.55 6.01
N TYR A 44 1.13 -4.73 6.10
CA TYR A 44 0.16 -5.08 7.14
C TYR A 44 0.78 -5.08 8.54
N GLN A 45 1.98 -5.64 8.68
CA GLN A 45 2.76 -5.65 9.94
C GLN A 45 3.14 -4.22 10.38
N ASN A 46 3.60 -3.37 9.45
CA ASN A 46 3.94 -1.98 9.76
C ASN A 46 2.73 -1.16 10.24
N LEU A 47 1.53 -1.51 9.78
CA LEU A 47 0.29 -0.86 10.19
C LEU A 47 -0.37 -1.53 11.39
N ARG A 48 0.21 -2.61 11.93
CA ARG A 48 -0.40 -3.47 12.97
C ARG A 48 -1.84 -3.88 12.60
N LEU A 49 -2.08 -4.08 11.31
CA LEU A 49 -3.37 -4.58 10.80
C LEU A 49 -3.49 -6.09 10.94
N ASP A 50 -2.39 -6.78 11.26
CA ASP A 50 -2.43 -8.14 11.80
C ASP A 50 -3.23 -8.14 13.10
N LYS A 51 -4.37 -8.82 13.06
CA LYS A 51 -5.24 -9.06 14.21
C LYS A 51 -5.01 -10.46 14.76
#